data_AF-A0AAD9QRX0-F1
#
_entry.id   AF-A0AAD9QRX0-F1
#
_cell.length_a   1.000
_cell.length_b   1.000
_cell.length_c   1.000
_cell.angle_alpha   90.00
_cell.angle_beta   90.00
_cell.angle_gamma   90.00
#
_symmetry.space_group_name_H-M   'P 1'
#
loop_
_entity.id
_entity.type
_entity.pdbx_description
1 polymer ?
#
loop_
_entity_poly.entity_id
_entity_poly.type
_entity_poly.pdbx_seq_one_letter_code
_entity_poly.pdbx_strand_id
1 'polypeptide(L)'
;MKGHTIRPGGSLILGQEQDTVGGSLDKTQSFVGRLAFVNVWSYTLPGDAIKEYARCCRAGEGNVYMWSDFIYGTRGNPRVVIPAGCPCAL
;
A
#
# COMPACT_ATOMS: atom_id res chain seq x y z
N MET A 1 19.98 -7.06 -17.35
CA MET A 1 19.38 -5.76 -16.95
C MET A 1 20.20 -5.20 -15.80
N LYS A 2 20.50 -3.90 -15.79
CA LYS A 2 21.18 -3.25 -14.66
C LYS A 2 20.08 -2.76 -13.70
N GLY A 3 20.08 -3.21 -12.45
CA GLY A 3 19.10 -2.78 -11.45
C GLY A 3 19.27 -1.30 -11.08
N HIS A 4 18.24 -0.72 -10.49
CA HIS A 4 18.28 0.63 -9.91
C HIS A 4 17.98 0.54 -8.41
N THR A 5 18.82 1.14 -7.59
CA THR A 5 18.59 1.25 -6.14
C THR A 5 17.80 2.52 -5.86
N ILE A 6 16.62 2.37 -5.26
CA ILE A 6 15.82 3.49 -4.75
C ILE A 6 16.58 4.14 -3.59
N ARG A 7 16.80 5.45 -3.65
CA ARG A 7 17.50 6.20 -2.59
C ARG A 7 16.61 6.32 -1.35
N PRO A 8 17.18 6.32 -0.13
CA PRO A 8 16.42 6.53 1.10
C PRO A 8 15.87 7.96 1.20
N GLY A 9 14.92 8.18 2.11
CA GLY A 9 14.33 9.50 2.41
C GLY A 9 13.09 9.86 1.59
N GLY A 10 12.50 8.90 0.87
CA GLY A 10 11.26 9.09 0.12
C GLY A 10 10.00 9.14 1.00
N SER A 11 8.87 9.46 0.39
CA SER A 11 7.54 9.44 0.99
C SER A 11 6.59 8.57 0.16
N LEU A 12 5.73 7.80 0.83
CA LEU A 12 4.70 6.98 0.20
C LEU A 12 3.33 7.51 0.58
N ILE A 13 2.52 7.85 -0.43
CA ILE A 13 1.14 8.31 -0.28
C ILE A 13 0.22 7.37 -1.06
N LEU A 14 -0.92 7.03 -0.45
CA LEU A 14 -2.02 6.35 -1.12
C LEU A 14 -3.12 7.37 -1.46
N GLY A 15 -3.69 7.29 -2.65
CA GLY A 15 -4.84 8.10 -3.06
C GLY A 15 -4.52 9.38 -3.84
N GLN A 16 -3.26 9.83 -3.82
CA GLN A 16 -2.80 11.05 -4.49
C GLN A 16 -1.44 10.80 -5.15
N GLU A 17 -1.20 11.49 -6.26
CA GLU A 17 0.07 11.52 -6.97
C GLU A 17 0.93 12.69 -6.46
N GLN A 18 2.27 12.57 -6.49
CA GLN A 18 3.20 13.47 -5.81
C GLN A 18 4.16 14.13 -6.82
N ASP A 19 3.99 15.43 -7.09
CA ASP A 19 4.97 16.18 -7.89
C ASP A 19 6.23 16.58 -7.07
N THR A 20 6.15 16.49 -5.75
CA THR A 20 7.28 16.69 -4.82
C THR A 20 7.20 15.69 -3.66
N VAL A 21 8.30 15.44 -2.97
CA VAL A 21 8.31 14.53 -1.80
C VAL A 21 7.27 14.97 -0.76
N GLY A 22 6.21 14.19 -0.60
CA GLY A 22 5.14 14.41 0.37
C GLY A 22 4.11 15.49 0.00
N GLY A 23 4.13 16.06 -1.21
CA GLY A 23 3.31 17.23 -1.53
C GLY A 23 3.18 17.55 -3.02
N SER A 24 2.66 18.75 -3.31
CA SER A 24 2.31 19.20 -4.66
C SER A 24 1.35 18.21 -5.33
N LEU A 25 0.14 18.12 -4.76
CA LEU A 25 -0.88 17.16 -5.16
C LEU A 25 -1.94 17.86 -6.02
N ASP A 26 -2.29 17.27 -7.16
CA ASP A 26 -3.45 17.68 -7.96
C ASP A 26 -4.63 16.72 -7.75
N LYS A 27 -5.80 17.27 -7.47
CA LYS A 27 -7.06 16.52 -7.36
C LYS A 27 -7.36 15.71 -8.63
N THR A 28 -6.93 16.18 -9.81
CA THR A 28 -7.22 15.50 -11.09
C THR A 28 -6.46 14.18 -11.22
N GLN A 29 -5.38 14.00 -10.46
CA GLN A 29 -4.56 12.78 -10.37
C GLN A 29 -4.91 11.92 -9.15
N SER A 30 -6.07 12.15 -8.52
CA SER A 30 -6.50 11.40 -7.36
C SER A 30 -7.09 10.04 -7.73
N PHE A 31 -6.85 9.05 -6.87
CA PHE A 31 -7.54 7.77 -6.96
C PHE A 31 -8.89 7.83 -6.25
N VAL A 32 -9.95 7.43 -6.95
CA VAL A 32 -11.31 7.32 -6.40
C VAL A 32 -11.71 5.85 -6.32
N GLY A 33 -11.76 5.31 -5.11
CA GLY A 33 -12.10 3.91 -4.89
C GLY A 33 -11.88 3.45 -3.46
N ARG A 34 -11.75 2.14 -3.27
CA ARG A 34 -11.48 1.50 -1.98
C ARG A 34 -10.15 0.77 -2.03
N LEU A 35 -9.30 1.02 -1.04
CA LEU A 35 -8.05 0.31 -0.83
C LEU A 35 -8.14 -0.49 0.48
N ALA A 36 -7.53 -1.66 0.49
CA ALA A 36 -7.38 -2.49 1.68
C ALA A 36 -6.10 -3.34 1.54
N PHE A 37 -5.49 -3.68 2.68
CA PHE A 37 -4.39 -4.65 2.76
C PHE A 37 -3.14 -4.33 1.91
N VAL A 38 -2.85 -3.04 1.70
CA VAL A 38 -1.59 -2.61 1.06
C VAL A 38 -0.40 -2.92 1.97
N ASN A 39 0.60 -3.60 1.41
CA ASN A 39 1.85 -3.95 2.06
C ASN A 39 3.00 -3.76 1.08
N VAL A 40 4.18 -3.40 1.58
CA VAL A 40 5.38 -3.13 0.79
C VAL A 40 6.58 -3.87 1.38
N TRP A 41 7.31 -4.57 0.51
CA TRP A 41 8.49 -5.36 0.88
C TRP A 41 9.76 -4.81 0.25
N SER A 42 10.88 -4.96 0.94
CA SER A 42 12.20 -4.55 0.46
C SER A 42 12.85 -5.60 -0.47
N TYR A 43 12.12 -6.65 -0.79
CA TYR A 43 12.58 -7.80 -1.57
C TYR A 43 11.46 -8.27 -2.50
N THR A 44 11.85 -9.01 -3.54
CA THR A 44 10.88 -9.62 -4.45
C THR A 44 10.23 -10.81 -3.77
N LEU A 45 8.91 -10.79 -3.68
CA LEU A 45 8.17 -11.91 -3.12
C LEU A 45 8.27 -13.16 -4.02
N PRO A 46 8.43 -14.35 -3.44
CA PRO A 46 8.23 -15.62 -4.13
C PRO A 46 6.83 -15.73 -4.75
N GLY A 47 6.72 -16.42 -5.89
CA GLY A 47 5.45 -16.50 -6.64
C GLY A 47 4.33 -17.25 -5.90
N ASP A 48 4.67 -18.20 -5.04
CA ASP A 48 3.77 -18.89 -4.11
C ASP A 48 3.23 -17.94 -3.02
N ALA A 49 4.11 -17.13 -2.41
CA ALA A 49 3.69 -16.10 -1.45
C ALA A 49 2.73 -15.09 -2.07
N ILE A 50 2.97 -14.63 -3.32
CA ILE A 50 2.06 -13.74 -4.05
C ILE A 50 0.67 -14.38 -4.20
N LYS A 51 0.59 -15.67 -4.55
CA LYS A 51 -0.69 -16.39 -4.70
C LYS A 51 -1.43 -16.50 -3.38
N GLU A 52 -0.72 -16.78 -2.29
CA GLU A 52 -1.29 -16.85 -0.94
C GLU A 52 -1.86 -15.48 -0.52
N TYR A 53 -1.08 -14.41 -0.67
CA TYR A 53 -1.46 -13.06 -0.25
C TYR A 53 -2.62 -12.49 -1.08
N ALA A 54 -2.74 -12.91 -2.34
CA ALA A 54 -3.87 -12.52 -3.18
C ALA A 54 -5.19 -13.18 -2.78
N ARG A 55 -5.15 -14.35 -2.14
CA ARG A 55 -6.35 -15.13 -1.74
C ARG A 55 -6.79 -14.86 -0.32
N CYS A 56 -5.84 -14.53 0.55
CA CYS A 56 -6.10 -14.29 1.95
C CYS A 56 -5.64 -12.91 2.35
N CYS A 57 -6.59 -12.10 2.80
CA CYS A 57 -6.24 -10.87 3.46
C CYS A 57 -5.50 -11.15 4.78
N ARG A 58 -4.58 -10.27 5.16
CA ARG A 58 -3.69 -10.44 6.34
C ARG A 58 -2.72 -11.64 6.28
N ALA A 59 -2.51 -12.26 5.12
CA ALA A 59 -1.53 -13.35 4.97
C ALA A 59 -0.07 -12.88 4.97
N GLY A 60 0.20 -11.58 5.01
CA GLY A 60 1.55 -11.06 5.12
C GLY A 60 1.59 -9.62 5.65
N GLU A 61 2.70 -9.30 6.29
CA GLU A 61 3.05 -7.96 6.76
C GLU A 61 4.30 -7.48 6.02
N GLY A 62 4.21 -6.29 5.40
CA GLY A 62 5.33 -5.68 4.69
C GLY A 62 6.41 -5.18 5.64
N ASN A 63 7.68 -5.40 5.30
CA ASN A 63 8.80 -4.93 6.12
C ASN A 63 9.25 -3.49 5.80
N VAL A 64 8.68 -2.87 4.76
CA VAL A 64 8.89 -1.44 4.44
C VAL A 64 7.68 -0.63 4.87
N TYR A 65 6.47 -1.08 4.52
CA TYR A 65 5.20 -0.56 5.02
C TYR A 65 4.20 -1.70 5.17
N MET A 66 3.47 -1.71 6.29
CA MET A 66 2.35 -2.60 6.54
C MET A 66 1.02 -1.84 6.52
N TRP A 67 -0.09 -2.54 6.31
CA TRP A 67 -1.41 -1.89 6.16
C TRP A 67 -1.79 -0.98 7.34
N SER A 68 -1.39 -1.34 8.56
CA SER A 68 -1.60 -0.56 9.78
C SER A 68 -0.94 0.82 9.73
N ASP A 69 0.20 0.98 9.05
CA ASP A 69 0.90 2.27 8.94
C ASP A 69 0.02 3.33 8.25
N PHE A 70 -0.77 2.91 7.26
CA PHE A 70 -1.65 3.82 6.52
C PHE A 70 -2.90 4.20 7.31
N ILE A 71 -3.38 3.33 8.20
CA ILE A 71 -4.54 3.63 9.05
C ILE A 71 -4.19 4.81 9.97
N TYR A 72 -3.03 4.74 10.63
CA TYR A 72 -2.56 5.81 11.51
C TYR A 72 -2.06 7.05 10.75
N GLY A 73 -1.61 6.88 9.50
CA GLY A 73 -1.13 7.96 8.63
C GLY A 73 -2.22 8.74 7.87
N THR A 74 -3.50 8.51 8.17
CA THR A 74 -4.63 9.08 7.43
C THR A 74 -4.64 10.62 7.44
N ARG A 75 -4.77 11.26 6.27
CA ARG A 75 -4.90 12.72 6.11
C ARG A 75 -6.05 13.07 5.16
N GLY A 76 -6.68 14.23 5.36
CA GLY A 76 -7.85 14.66 4.59
C GLY A 76 -9.13 13.93 5.04
N ASN A 77 -10.03 13.64 4.09
CA ASN A 77 -11.35 13.06 4.37
C ASN A 77 -11.59 11.67 3.75
N PRO A 78 -10.70 10.68 3.87
CA PRO A 78 -11.01 9.33 3.43
C PRO A 78 -12.02 8.68 4.37
N ARG A 79 -12.89 7.85 3.81
CA ARG A 79 -13.84 7.05 4.59
C ARG A 79 -13.17 5.76 5.04
N VAL A 80 -12.76 5.69 6.30
CA VAL A 80 -12.24 4.45 6.90
C VAL A 80 -13.41 3.50 7.18
N VAL A 81 -13.35 2.28 6.62
CA VAL A 81 -14.37 1.25 6.79
C VAL A 81 -13.69 -0.04 7.21
N ILE A 82 -14.17 -0.66 8.30
CA ILE A 82 -13.71 -1.98 8.74
C ILE A 82 -14.60 -3.03 8.06
N PRO A 83 -14.08 -3.86 7.13
CA PRO A 83 -14.88 -4.89 6.49
C PRO A 83 -15.28 -5.99 7.48
N ALA A 84 -16.44 -6.62 7.26
CA ALA A 84 -17.08 -7.58 8.17
C ALA A 84 -16.38 -8.94 8.30
N GLY A 85 -15.20 -9.13 7.72
CA GLY A 85 -14.47 -10.38 7.76
C GLY A 85 -13.29 -10.39 6.80
N CYS A 86 -12.40 -11.36 7.01
CA CYS A 86 -11.22 -11.56 6.20
C CYS A 86 -10.99 -13.06 5.95
N PRO A 87 -11.84 -13.70 5.13
CA PRO A 87 -11.68 -15.12 4.82
C PRO A 87 -10.52 -15.32 3.84
N CYS A 88 -9.73 -16.37 4.04
CA CYS A 88 -8.86 -16.89 3.00
C CYS A 88 -9.70 -17.69 2.00
N ALA A 89 -9.58 -17.42 0.70
CA ALA A 89 -10.11 -18.33 -0.32
C ALA A 89 -9.21 -19.58 -0.40
N LEU A 90 -9.82 -20.76 -0.22
CA LEU A 90 -9.16 -22.08 -0.37
C LEU A 90 -8.68 -22.32 -1.81
#